data_AF-A0A6J4TG33-F1
#
_entry.id   AF-A0A6J4TG33-F1
#
_cell.length_a   1.000
_cell.length_b   1.000
_cell.length_c   1.000
_cell.angle_alpha   90.00
_cell.angle_beta   90.00
_cell.angle_gamma   90.00
#
_symmetry.space_group_name_H-M   'P 1'
#
loop_
_entity.id
_entity.type
_entity.pdbx_description
1 polymer ?
#
loop_
_entity_poly.entity_id
_entity_poly.type
_entity_poly.pdbx_seq_one_letter_code
_entity_poly.pdbx_strand_id
1 'polypeptide(L)'
;DDNDGAADGADAFPTDPDEQLDTDGDGPGNRADTDDDNDGVGDGDDAFPTDPSEQIDTDGDGTGNNADTDDDGDLVSDQDDAFPTNPDEQTDTDRDGQGNRADTDDDNDGVTDRDDAFPTDSRESVDTDGDGQGNNADGDDDNDGVDDGDDAFALDDGEHVDTDGDGTGNKADTDDDGDSVSDASDAFPLDEDESVDTDGDGRGNNADGDDDGDSIADGDDSHPLDPTESTDTDGDGQGNNTDPDDDNDGTADGDDAFPTDPDENTDTDGDGTGNRADTDDDNDGVKDGDDAFPTNSAESTDTDGDGRGNNADTDDDGDGIPDSADSDPLNGARNVPTTRDQCNGDGYKAFFIGTAAFKNRGECVSWVATGGKTKPTGTR
;
A
#
# COMPACT_ATOMS: atom_id res chain seq x y z
N ASP A 1 -21.28 61.91 -99.39
CA ASP A 1 -20.82 60.79 -100.22
C ASP A 1 -19.44 61.06 -100.77
N ASP A 2 -18.47 60.60 -100.00
CA ASP A 2 -17.05 60.53 -100.31
C ASP A 2 -16.64 59.18 -100.97
N ASN A 3 -17.60 58.28 -101.20
CA ASN A 3 -17.47 56.95 -101.82
C ASN A 3 -16.68 55.91 -101.01
N ASP A 4 -16.71 55.98 -99.69
CA ASP A 4 -16.11 54.96 -98.81
C ASP A 4 -16.98 53.70 -98.61
N GLY A 5 -18.22 53.74 -99.09
CA GLY A 5 -19.17 52.64 -99.04
C GLY A 5 -20.18 52.71 -97.89
N ALA A 6 -20.08 53.69 -96.98
CA ALA A 6 -21.13 54.02 -96.03
C ALA A 6 -22.22 54.85 -96.72
N ALA A 7 -23.46 54.78 -96.21
CA ALA A 7 -24.54 55.62 -96.73
C ALA A 7 -24.57 56.94 -95.96
N ASP A 8 -24.58 58.09 -96.65
CA ASP A 8 -24.58 59.45 -96.09
C ASP A 8 -25.50 59.71 -94.86
N GLY A 9 -26.58 58.93 -94.69
CA GLY A 9 -27.51 59.08 -93.58
C GLY A 9 -27.12 58.33 -92.29
N ALA A 10 -26.12 57.46 -92.36
CA ALA A 10 -25.60 56.66 -91.25
C ALA A 10 -24.08 56.84 -91.05
N ASP A 11 -23.46 57.67 -91.89
CA ASP A 11 -22.05 58.01 -91.87
C ASP A 11 -21.84 59.28 -91.02
N ALA A 12 -21.03 59.15 -89.96
CA ALA A 12 -20.71 60.27 -89.07
C ALA A 12 -19.83 61.33 -89.77
N PHE A 13 -19.09 60.94 -90.82
CA PHE A 13 -18.20 61.81 -91.58
C PHE A 13 -18.46 61.76 -93.10
N PRO A 14 -19.60 62.27 -93.61
CA PRO A 14 -20.05 62.14 -95.01
C PRO A 14 -19.17 62.75 -96.11
N THR A 15 -18.02 63.31 -95.73
CA THR A 15 -17.03 63.93 -96.61
C THR A 15 -15.60 63.46 -96.37
N ASP A 16 -15.36 62.58 -95.39
CA ASP A 16 -14.06 62.00 -95.09
C ASP A 16 -14.11 60.48 -95.36
N PRO A 17 -13.60 60.01 -96.50
CA PRO A 17 -13.72 58.60 -96.87
C PRO A 17 -12.90 57.64 -96.00
N ASP A 18 -12.04 58.17 -95.13
CA ASP A 18 -11.24 57.37 -94.21
C ASP A 18 -11.93 57.21 -92.84
N GLU A 19 -13.06 57.88 -92.56
CA GLU A 19 -13.78 57.79 -91.27
C GLU A 19 -15.27 57.54 -91.47
N GLN A 20 -15.88 56.70 -90.61
CA GLN A 20 -17.29 56.31 -90.77
C GLN A 20 -18.09 56.36 -89.47
N LEU A 21 -17.42 56.08 -88.35
CA LEU A 21 -18.02 55.99 -87.02
C LEU A 21 -17.35 57.02 -86.11
N ASP A 22 -18.15 57.56 -85.19
CA ASP A 22 -17.79 58.48 -84.11
C ASP A 22 -18.60 57.97 -82.91
N THR A 23 -18.02 57.04 -82.15
CA THR A 23 -18.78 56.20 -81.21
C THR A 23 -19.16 56.97 -79.95
N ASP A 24 -18.30 57.86 -79.48
CA ASP A 24 -18.55 58.76 -78.34
C ASP A 24 -19.16 60.13 -78.72
N GLY A 25 -19.06 60.54 -79.98
CA GLY A 25 -19.55 61.82 -80.47
C GLY A 25 -18.69 63.02 -80.08
N ASP A 26 -17.40 62.83 -79.79
CA ASP A 26 -16.50 63.89 -79.31
C ASP A 26 -15.82 64.68 -80.45
N GLY A 27 -15.83 64.12 -81.66
CA GLY A 27 -15.58 64.82 -82.93
C GLY A 27 -14.58 64.15 -83.87
N PRO A 28 -13.40 63.68 -83.42
CA PRO A 28 -12.62 62.66 -84.13
C PRO A 28 -13.46 61.44 -84.50
N GLY A 29 -13.12 60.78 -85.61
CA GLY A 29 -13.74 59.50 -85.97
C GLY A 29 -12.91 58.34 -85.44
N ASN A 30 -13.53 57.17 -85.28
CA ASN A 30 -12.94 56.01 -84.62
C ASN A 30 -11.56 55.55 -85.16
N ARG A 31 -11.14 55.90 -86.39
CA ARG A 31 -9.76 55.55 -86.84
C ARG A 31 -8.70 56.57 -86.44
N ALA A 32 -9.11 57.79 -86.11
CA ALA A 32 -8.25 58.90 -85.74
C ALA A 32 -8.36 59.25 -84.25
N ASP A 33 -9.43 58.80 -83.59
CA ASP A 33 -9.49 58.76 -82.14
C ASP A 33 -8.50 57.75 -81.58
N THR A 34 -8.18 57.92 -80.30
CA THR A 34 -7.33 57.03 -79.51
C THR A 34 -8.08 56.41 -78.34
N ASP A 35 -9.34 56.81 -78.12
CA ASP A 35 -10.25 56.40 -77.07
C ASP A 35 -11.69 56.55 -77.62
N ASP A 36 -12.07 55.57 -78.45
CA ASP A 36 -13.24 55.57 -79.33
C ASP A 36 -14.60 55.70 -78.58
N ASP A 37 -14.66 55.38 -77.29
CA ASP A 37 -15.85 55.52 -76.45
C ASP A 37 -15.71 56.47 -75.25
N ASN A 38 -14.54 57.10 -75.11
CA ASN A 38 -14.21 58.14 -74.15
C ASN A 38 -14.39 57.70 -72.68
N ASP A 39 -14.18 56.43 -72.38
CA ASP A 39 -14.24 55.89 -71.02
C ASP A 39 -12.94 56.11 -70.23
N GLY A 40 -11.87 56.53 -70.93
CA GLY A 40 -10.58 56.87 -70.36
C GLY A 40 -9.50 55.78 -70.53
N VAL A 41 -9.80 54.65 -71.18
CA VAL A 41 -8.83 53.63 -71.61
C VAL A 41 -8.69 53.72 -73.13
N GLY A 42 -7.47 53.93 -73.63
CA GLY A 42 -7.29 54.06 -75.08
C GLY A 42 -7.41 52.72 -75.82
N ASP A 43 -7.91 52.74 -77.05
CA ASP A 43 -8.29 51.55 -77.85
C ASP A 43 -7.24 50.43 -77.95
N GLY A 44 -5.96 50.79 -77.78
CA GLY A 44 -4.85 49.83 -77.84
C GLY A 44 -4.69 48.98 -76.58
N ASP A 45 -5.21 49.46 -75.45
CA ASP A 45 -5.19 48.80 -74.15
C ASP A 45 -6.61 48.37 -73.70
N ASP A 46 -7.63 48.71 -74.49
CA ASP A 46 -9.04 48.39 -74.25
C ASP A 46 -9.49 47.12 -75.00
N ALA A 47 -10.04 46.16 -74.27
CA ALA A 47 -10.61 44.94 -74.85
C ALA A 47 -11.93 45.19 -75.62
N PHE A 48 -12.66 46.26 -75.28
CA PHE A 48 -13.91 46.65 -75.92
C PHE A 48 -13.91 48.14 -76.32
N PRO A 49 -13.13 48.55 -77.34
CA PRO A 49 -12.93 49.96 -77.74
C PRO A 49 -14.17 50.74 -78.22
N THR A 50 -15.38 50.21 -78.08
CA THR A 50 -16.60 50.90 -78.50
C THR A 50 -17.72 50.73 -77.47
N ASP A 51 -17.43 50.11 -76.33
CA ASP A 51 -18.35 49.90 -75.23
C ASP A 51 -17.78 50.55 -73.97
N PRO A 52 -18.21 51.79 -73.64
CA PRO A 52 -17.64 52.55 -72.54
C PRO A 52 -17.97 51.97 -71.16
N SER A 53 -18.65 50.82 -71.11
CA SER A 53 -18.93 50.08 -69.89
C SER A 53 -18.04 48.86 -69.68
N GLU A 54 -17.16 48.53 -70.62
CA GLU A 54 -16.27 47.35 -70.54
C GLU A 54 -14.87 47.70 -71.01
N GLN A 55 -13.84 47.34 -70.26
CA GLN A 55 -12.44 47.63 -70.64
C GLN A 55 -11.53 46.40 -70.63
N ILE A 56 -11.91 45.38 -69.84
CA ILE A 56 -11.08 44.23 -69.52
C ILE A 56 -11.88 42.98 -69.89
N ASP A 57 -11.20 42.02 -70.53
CA ASP A 57 -11.66 40.67 -70.86
C ASP A 57 -10.57 39.70 -70.34
N THR A 58 -10.65 39.35 -69.06
CA THR A 58 -9.55 38.64 -68.38
C THR A 58 -9.33 37.23 -68.94
N ASP A 59 -10.40 36.51 -69.29
CA ASP A 59 -10.34 35.14 -69.81
C ASP A 59 -10.33 35.06 -71.35
N GLY A 60 -10.71 36.15 -72.03
CA GLY A 60 -10.71 36.25 -73.49
C GLY A 60 -11.91 35.59 -74.15
N ASP A 61 -13.04 35.39 -73.46
CA ASP A 61 -14.24 34.76 -74.00
C ASP A 61 -15.08 35.70 -74.88
N GLY A 62 -14.81 37.01 -74.80
CA GLY A 62 -15.49 38.07 -75.52
C GLY A 62 -16.63 38.73 -74.77
N THR A 63 -16.79 38.45 -73.47
CA THR A 63 -17.64 39.15 -72.51
C THR A 63 -16.74 39.97 -71.60
N GLY A 64 -17.04 41.26 -71.42
CA GLY A 64 -16.21 42.11 -70.55
C GLY A 64 -16.47 41.83 -69.08
N ASN A 65 -15.46 42.01 -68.24
CA ASN A 65 -15.51 41.69 -66.82
C ASN A 65 -16.69 42.36 -66.05
N ASN A 66 -17.21 43.52 -66.49
CA ASN A 66 -18.35 44.13 -65.79
C ASN A 66 -19.68 43.42 -66.09
N ALA A 67 -19.75 42.61 -67.16
CA ALA A 67 -20.92 41.85 -67.59
C ALA A 67 -20.70 40.33 -67.48
N ASP A 68 -19.46 39.87 -67.40
CA ASP A 68 -19.12 38.49 -67.10
C ASP A 68 -19.50 38.16 -65.65
N THR A 69 -19.66 36.88 -65.40
CA THR A 69 -19.91 36.33 -64.06
C THR A 69 -18.81 35.36 -63.63
N ASP A 70 -17.80 35.13 -64.47
CA ASP A 70 -16.66 34.22 -64.31
C ASP A 70 -15.45 34.85 -65.04
N ASP A 71 -14.96 35.95 -64.49
CA ASP A 71 -13.99 36.86 -65.10
C ASP A 71 -12.69 36.17 -65.58
N ASP A 72 -12.27 35.06 -64.96
CA ASP A 72 -11.08 34.31 -65.33
C ASP A 72 -11.33 32.93 -65.97
N GLY A 73 -12.60 32.58 -66.14
CA GLY A 73 -13.05 31.39 -66.86
C GLY A 73 -12.69 30.06 -66.17
N ASP A 74 -12.55 30.06 -64.85
CA ASP A 74 -12.16 28.90 -64.07
C ASP A 74 -13.33 28.02 -63.58
N LEU A 75 -14.56 28.45 -63.91
CA LEU A 75 -15.85 27.84 -63.61
C LEU A 75 -16.38 28.11 -62.19
N VAL A 76 -15.77 29.03 -61.44
CA VAL A 76 -16.32 29.60 -60.21
C VAL A 76 -16.76 31.03 -60.50
N SER A 77 -18.01 31.36 -60.15
CA SER A 77 -18.49 32.71 -60.42
C SER A 77 -17.82 33.75 -59.51
N ASP A 78 -17.62 34.98 -59.98
CA ASP A 78 -16.94 36.06 -59.22
C ASP A 78 -17.52 36.32 -57.83
N GLN A 79 -18.80 36.00 -57.62
CA GLN A 79 -19.46 36.13 -56.31
C GLN A 79 -18.99 35.10 -55.28
N ASP A 80 -18.60 33.92 -55.74
CA ASP A 80 -18.15 32.80 -54.94
C ASP A 80 -16.62 32.61 -55.02
N ASP A 81 -15.94 33.39 -55.87
CA ASP A 81 -14.49 33.37 -56.05
C ASP A 81 -13.78 34.43 -55.19
N ALA A 82 -12.78 34.03 -54.42
CA ALA A 82 -11.94 34.95 -53.64
C ALA A 82 -10.95 35.76 -54.52
N PHE A 83 -10.58 35.23 -55.68
CA PHE A 83 -9.70 35.84 -56.67
C PHE A 83 -10.30 35.79 -58.10
N PRO A 84 -11.38 36.54 -58.39
CA PRO A 84 -12.13 36.46 -59.66
C PRO A 84 -11.35 36.69 -60.96
N THR A 85 -10.09 37.13 -60.88
CA THR A 85 -9.26 37.41 -62.06
C THR A 85 -8.02 36.51 -62.12
N ASN A 86 -7.96 35.46 -61.30
CA ASN A 86 -6.83 34.55 -61.19
C ASN A 86 -7.31 33.09 -61.23
N PRO A 87 -7.25 32.44 -62.40
CA PRO A 87 -7.86 31.13 -62.60
C PRO A 87 -7.14 29.97 -61.88
N ASP A 88 -6.05 30.25 -61.18
CA ASP A 88 -5.31 29.28 -60.37
C ASP A 88 -5.75 29.28 -58.89
N GLU A 89 -6.49 30.28 -58.41
CA GLU A 89 -6.86 30.47 -57.00
C GLU A 89 -8.35 30.82 -56.85
N GLN A 90 -9.09 30.03 -56.07
CA GLN A 90 -10.55 30.22 -55.90
C GLN A 90 -10.96 30.51 -54.45
N THR A 91 -10.15 30.03 -53.50
CA THR A 91 -10.47 30.01 -52.06
C THR A 91 -9.38 30.74 -51.29
N ASP A 92 -9.81 31.51 -50.29
CA ASP A 92 -8.98 32.25 -49.33
C ASP A 92 -9.64 32.06 -47.95
N THR A 93 -9.28 30.96 -47.28
CA THR A 93 -9.98 30.49 -46.08
C THR A 93 -9.86 31.50 -44.93
N ASP A 94 -8.68 32.07 -44.73
CA ASP A 94 -8.39 33.04 -43.67
C ASP A 94 -8.59 34.51 -44.06
N ARG A 95 -8.71 34.80 -45.36
CA ARG A 95 -8.85 36.14 -45.94
C ARG A 95 -7.63 37.02 -45.74
N ASP A 96 -6.45 36.44 -45.81
CA ASP A 96 -5.18 37.18 -45.74
C ASP A 96 -4.76 37.79 -47.09
N GLY A 97 -5.42 37.37 -48.17
CA GLY A 97 -5.17 37.81 -49.55
C GLY A 97 -4.23 36.92 -50.35
N GLN A 98 -3.82 35.76 -49.82
CA GLN A 98 -3.20 34.66 -50.54
C GLN A 98 -4.23 33.54 -50.72
N GLY A 99 -4.28 32.96 -51.91
CA GLY A 99 -5.20 31.84 -52.14
C GLY A 99 -4.64 30.55 -51.59
N ASN A 100 -5.52 29.66 -51.15
CA ASN A 100 -5.17 28.40 -50.50
C ASN A 100 -4.18 27.52 -51.28
N ARG A 101 -4.10 27.64 -52.62
CA ARG A 101 -3.11 26.86 -53.38
C ARG A 101 -1.69 27.41 -53.20
N ALA A 102 -1.54 28.70 -52.94
CA ALA A 102 -0.28 29.40 -52.74
C ALA A 102 0.07 29.65 -51.27
N ASP A 103 -0.94 29.69 -50.40
CA ASP A 103 -0.74 29.74 -48.96
C ASP A 103 -0.10 28.44 -48.45
N THR A 104 0.54 28.53 -47.29
CA THR A 104 1.16 27.41 -46.58
C THR A 104 0.51 27.16 -45.21
N ASP A 105 -0.44 28.02 -44.82
CA ASP A 105 -1.20 28.02 -43.57
C ASP A 105 -2.59 28.61 -43.89
N ASP A 106 -3.40 27.81 -44.58
CA ASP A 106 -4.67 28.17 -45.21
C ASP A 106 -5.69 28.82 -44.25
N ASP A 107 -5.62 28.54 -42.95
CA ASP A 107 -6.52 29.10 -41.93
C ASP A 107 -5.83 29.99 -40.89
N ASN A 108 -4.52 30.22 -41.04
CA ASN A 108 -3.68 31.08 -40.23
C ASN A 108 -3.72 30.76 -38.72
N ASP A 109 -3.85 29.47 -38.36
CA ASP A 109 -3.80 29.01 -36.97
C ASP A 109 -2.36 28.89 -36.42
N GLY A 110 -1.37 28.92 -37.33
CA GLY A 110 0.05 28.83 -37.03
C GLY A 110 0.68 27.46 -37.27
N VAL A 111 -0.10 26.48 -37.75
CA VAL A 111 0.34 25.16 -38.21
C VAL A 111 0.27 25.14 -39.74
N THR A 112 1.35 24.73 -40.40
CA THR A 112 1.33 24.70 -41.87
C THR A 112 0.44 23.57 -42.37
N ASP A 113 -0.25 23.72 -43.52
CA ASP A 113 -1.18 22.72 -44.09
C ASP A 113 -0.62 21.30 -44.19
N ARG A 114 0.71 21.20 -44.33
CA ARG A 114 1.42 19.93 -44.41
C ARG A 114 1.40 19.14 -43.11
N ASP A 115 1.50 19.86 -42.00
CA ASP A 115 1.60 19.32 -40.64
C ASP A 115 0.27 19.47 -39.88
N ASP A 116 -0.76 20.01 -40.55
CA ASP A 116 -2.11 20.24 -40.05
C ASP A 116 -3.07 19.13 -40.51
N ALA A 117 -3.77 18.51 -39.56
CA ALA A 117 -4.80 17.51 -39.85
C ALA A 117 -6.09 18.13 -40.44
N PHE A 118 -6.36 19.40 -40.15
CA PHE A 118 -7.51 20.20 -40.59
C PHE A 118 -7.08 21.56 -41.16
N PRO A 119 -6.41 21.62 -42.33
CA PRO A 119 -5.83 22.84 -42.88
C PRO A 119 -6.79 24.00 -43.20
N THR A 120 -8.09 23.87 -42.93
CA THR A 120 -9.08 24.92 -43.23
C THR A 120 -9.98 25.25 -42.05
N ASP A 121 -9.69 24.69 -40.86
CA ASP A 121 -10.41 24.96 -39.62
C ASP A 121 -9.42 25.40 -38.55
N SER A 122 -9.24 26.72 -38.43
CA SER A 122 -8.34 27.38 -37.47
C SER A 122 -8.52 27.05 -35.97
N ARG A 123 -9.43 26.15 -35.64
CA ARG A 123 -9.72 25.67 -34.29
C ARG A 123 -9.20 24.26 -34.06
N GLU A 124 -8.73 23.56 -35.08
CA GLU A 124 -8.27 22.17 -35.02
C GLU A 124 -7.02 22.03 -35.86
N SER A 125 -5.98 21.39 -35.33
CA SER A 125 -4.79 21.07 -36.13
C SER A 125 -4.16 19.71 -35.84
N VAL A 126 -4.67 19.02 -34.81
CA VAL A 126 -4.21 17.69 -34.38
C VAL A 126 -5.39 16.73 -34.41
N ASP A 127 -5.13 15.52 -34.88
CA ASP A 127 -6.04 14.35 -34.93
C ASP A 127 -5.19 13.15 -34.48
N THR A 128 -5.12 12.91 -33.17
CA THR A 128 -4.17 11.97 -32.56
C THR A 128 -4.46 10.52 -32.99
N ASP A 129 -5.73 10.13 -33.07
CA ASP A 129 -6.15 8.78 -33.43
C ASP A 129 -6.45 8.59 -34.93
N GLY A 130 -6.58 9.68 -35.69
CA GLY A 130 -6.86 9.67 -37.11
C GLY A 130 -8.31 9.33 -37.46
N ASP A 131 -9.27 9.58 -36.56
CA ASP A 131 -10.68 9.28 -36.77
C ASP A 131 -11.42 10.36 -37.59
N GLY A 132 -10.79 11.52 -37.75
CA GLY A 132 -11.27 12.66 -38.52
C GLY A 132 -12.01 13.71 -37.69
N GLN A 133 -12.02 13.61 -36.35
CA GLN A 133 -12.40 14.65 -35.41
C GLN A 133 -11.13 15.22 -34.78
N GLY A 134 -11.01 16.55 -34.74
CA GLY A 134 -9.82 17.19 -34.18
C GLY A 134 -9.85 17.19 -32.67
N ASN A 135 -8.67 17.14 -32.04
CA ASN A 135 -8.54 16.98 -30.60
C ASN A 135 -9.27 18.04 -29.76
N ASN A 136 -9.46 19.28 -30.26
CA ASN A 136 -10.21 20.29 -29.47
C ASN A 136 -11.73 20.03 -29.48
N ALA A 137 -12.22 19.20 -30.39
CA ALA A 137 -13.61 18.79 -30.50
C ALA A 137 -13.84 17.34 -30.09
N ASP A 138 -12.82 16.48 -30.18
CA ASP A 138 -12.85 15.12 -29.65
C ASP A 138 -12.94 15.11 -28.13
N GLY A 139 -13.48 14.03 -27.58
CA GLY A 139 -13.49 13.80 -26.14
C GLY A 139 -12.76 12.52 -25.75
N ASP A 140 -12.17 11.80 -26.71
CA ASP A 140 -11.38 10.59 -26.55
C ASP A 140 -10.27 10.63 -27.62
N ASP A 141 -9.28 11.52 -27.41
CA ASP A 141 -8.27 11.95 -28.39
C ASP A 141 -7.41 10.80 -28.96
N ASP A 142 -7.25 9.70 -28.22
CA ASP A 142 -6.50 8.52 -28.64
C ASP A 142 -7.37 7.27 -28.90
N ASN A 143 -8.69 7.40 -28.75
CA ASN A 143 -9.70 6.38 -28.99
C ASN A 143 -9.47 5.08 -28.18
N ASP A 144 -8.91 5.17 -26.97
CA ASP A 144 -8.71 4.04 -26.06
C ASP A 144 -10.02 3.60 -25.35
N GLY A 145 -11.03 4.48 -25.37
CA GLY A 145 -12.35 4.29 -24.78
C GLY A 145 -12.55 4.95 -23.41
N VAL A 146 -11.61 5.79 -22.96
CA VAL A 146 -11.71 6.65 -21.77
C VAL A 146 -11.77 8.11 -22.22
N ASP A 147 -12.78 8.85 -21.76
CA ASP A 147 -12.90 10.27 -22.14
C ASP A 147 -11.71 11.08 -21.56
N ASP A 148 -11.14 12.04 -22.31
CA ASP A 148 -9.93 12.81 -21.95
C ASP A 148 -9.96 13.45 -20.55
N GLY A 149 -11.16 13.77 -20.06
CA GLY A 149 -11.34 14.38 -18.73
C GLY A 149 -11.13 13.41 -17.56
N ASP A 150 -11.24 12.11 -17.82
CA ASP A 150 -11.02 11.02 -16.89
C ASP A 150 -9.71 10.24 -17.20
N ASP A 151 -9.00 10.63 -18.27
CA ASP A 151 -7.77 10.02 -18.75
C ASP A 151 -6.52 10.81 -18.30
N ALA A 152 -5.58 10.16 -17.61
CA ALA A 152 -4.32 10.78 -17.21
C ALA A 152 -3.35 11.01 -18.40
N PHE A 153 -3.51 10.27 -19.49
CA PHE A 153 -2.68 10.26 -20.70
C PHE A 153 -3.52 10.28 -21.98
N ALA A 154 -4.45 11.22 -22.11
CA ALA A 154 -5.39 11.37 -23.24
C ALA A 154 -4.83 11.33 -24.68
N LEU A 155 -3.51 11.24 -24.89
CA LEU A 155 -2.88 11.13 -26.22
C LEU A 155 -2.10 9.81 -26.40
N ASP A 156 -2.26 8.84 -25.50
CA ASP A 156 -1.56 7.56 -25.47
C ASP A 156 -2.54 6.40 -25.22
N ASP A 157 -2.98 5.75 -26.32
CA ASP A 157 -3.88 4.59 -26.31
C ASP A 157 -3.40 3.40 -25.45
N GLY A 158 -2.15 3.45 -25.02
CA GLY A 158 -1.52 2.48 -24.15
C GLY A 158 -1.79 2.70 -22.67
N GLU A 159 -2.16 3.88 -22.21
CA GLU A 159 -2.23 4.25 -20.79
C GLU A 159 -3.34 5.24 -20.48
N HIS A 160 -4.00 5.09 -19.32
CA HIS A 160 -5.01 6.06 -18.88
C HIS A 160 -5.08 6.27 -17.36
N VAL A 161 -4.36 5.46 -16.57
CA VAL A 161 -4.31 5.56 -15.10
C VAL A 161 -2.91 5.96 -14.67
N ASP A 162 -2.83 6.96 -13.80
CA ASP A 162 -1.65 7.41 -13.05
C ASP A 162 -2.08 7.54 -11.58
N THR A 163 -1.86 6.49 -10.80
CA THR A 163 -2.44 6.37 -9.46
C THR A 163 -1.77 7.30 -8.45
N ASP A 164 -0.45 7.48 -8.54
CA ASP A 164 0.31 8.38 -7.66
C ASP A 164 0.52 9.79 -8.24
N GLY A 165 0.23 10.00 -9.53
CA GLY A 165 0.33 11.28 -10.20
C GLY A 165 1.77 11.70 -10.52
N ASP A 166 2.71 10.75 -10.64
CA ASP A 166 4.11 11.04 -10.94
C ASP A 166 4.40 11.31 -12.43
N GLY A 167 3.41 11.03 -13.29
CA GLY A 167 3.48 11.18 -14.75
C GLY A 167 3.92 9.92 -15.49
N THR A 168 4.03 8.77 -14.82
CA THR A 168 4.23 7.44 -15.39
C THR A 168 2.93 6.66 -15.26
N GLY A 169 2.41 6.13 -16.36
CA GLY A 169 1.17 5.36 -16.30
C GLY A 169 1.35 4.00 -15.62
N ASN A 170 0.31 3.52 -14.97
CA ASN A 170 0.34 2.27 -14.18
C ASN A 170 0.80 1.02 -14.95
N LYS A 171 0.68 0.95 -16.28
CA LYS A 171 1.22 -0.22 -17.02
C LYS A 171 2.73 -0.13 -17.22
N ALA A 172 3.29 1.08 -17.18
CA ALA A 172 4.72 1.36 -17.30
C ALA A 172 5.42 1.56 -15.95
N ASP A 173 4.67 1.97 -14.92
CA ASP A 173 5.17 2.10 -13.56
C ASP A 173 5.44 0.72 -12.93
N THR A 174 6.26 0.72 -11.89
CA THR A 174 6.61 -0.43 -11.08
C THR A 174 6.27 -0.25 -9.60
N ASP A 175 5.68 0.89 -9.25
CA ASP A 175 5.33 1.36 -7.91
C ASP A 175 4.10 2.29 -8.04
N ASP A 176 2.98 1.73 -8.50
CA ASP A 176 1.79 2.43 -9.00
C ASP A 176 1.20 3.45 -8.00
N ASP A 177 1.30 3.23 -6.69
CA ASP A 177 0.80 4.13 -5.64
C ASP A 177 1.90 4.96 -4.93
N GLY A 178 3.16 4.78 -5.33
CA GLY A 178 4.28 5.55 -4.84
C GLY A 178 4.63 5.33 -3.35
N ASP A 179 4.22 4.22 -2.73
CA ASP A 179 4.50 3.92 -1.32
C ASP A 179 5.95 3.44 -1.06
N SER A 180 6.73 3.24 -2.14
CA SER A 180 8.10 2.71 -2.18
C SER A 180 8.23 1.17 -2.11
N VAL A 181 7.13 0.44 -2.25
CA VAL A 181 7.06 -1.01 -2.39
C VAL A 181 6.56 -1.32 -3.80
N SER A 182 7.46 -1.87 -4.62
CA SER A 182 7.10 -2.18 -6.01
C SER A 182 5.88 -3.09 -6.13
N ASP A 183 5.02 -2.93 -7.14
CA ASP A 183 3.78 -3.69 -7.33
C ASP A 183 3.97 -5.22 -7.24
N ALA A 184 5.13 -5.70 -7.67
CA ALA A 184 5.44 -7.13 -7.65
C ALA A 184 5.65 -7.71 -6.24
N SER A 185 5.89 -6.86 -5.25
CA SER A 185 6.08 -7.18 -3.83
C SER A 185 4.97 -6.61 -2.96
N ASP A 186 4.05 -5.84 -3.55
CA ASP A 186 2.96 -5.17 -2.87
C ASP A 186 1.68 -6.02 -2.91
N ALA A 187 1.03 -6.16 -1.76
CA ALA A 187 -0.27 -6.85 -1.66
C ALA A 187 -1.44 -5.98 -2.17
N PHE A 188 -1.31 -4.65 -2.10
CA PHE A 188 -2.28 -3.64 -2.55
C PHE A 188 -1.58 -2.56 -3.39
N PRO A 189 -1.16 -2.86 -4.64
CA PRO A 189 -0.35 -1.95 -5.48
C PRO A 189 -1.00 -0.60 -5.86
N LEU A 190 -2.19 -0.28 -5.38
CA LEU A 190 -2.93 0.94 -5.71
C LEU A 190 -3.35 1.71 -4.45
N ASP A 191 -2.81 1.34 -3.28
CA ASP A 191 -3.19 1.88 -1.97
C ASP A 191 -1.93 2.26 -1.20
N GLU A 192 -1.57 3.56 -1.26
CA GLU A 192 -0.36 4.11 -0.63
C GLU A 192 -0.25 3.86 0.89
N ASP A 193 -1.36 3.48 1.53
CA ASP A 193 -1.44 3.21 2.96
C ASP A 193 -1.29 1.72 3.32
N GLU A 194 -1.22 0.79 2.36
CA GLU A 194 -1.21 -0.66 2.59
C GLU A 194 -0.30 -1.43 1.64
N SER A 195 0.70 -2.16 2.16
CA SER A 195 1.58 -2.99 1.31
C SER A 195 1.78 -4.44 1.76
N VAL A 196 1.22 -4.80 2.92
CA VAL A 196 1.38 -6.13 3.54
C VAL A 196 0.01 -6.70 3.87
N ASP A 197 -0.18 -7.99 3.53
CA ASP A 197 -1.35 -8.81 3.85
C ASP A 197 -0.82 -10.16 4.38
N THR A 198 -0.60 -10.24 5.69
CA THR A 198 0.10 -11.37 6.31
C THR A 198 -0.70 -12.68 6.21
N ASP A 199 -2.02 -12.63 6.41
CA ASP A 199 -2.88 -13.81 6.39
C ASP A 199 -3.53 -14.09 5.00
N GLY A 200 -3.49 -13.12 4.09
CA GLY A 200 -4.00 -13.22 2.74
C GLY A 200 -5.52 -13.10 2.65
N ASP A 201 -6.17 -12.42 3.62
CA ASP A 201 -7.63 -12.25 3.63
C ASP A 201 -8.13 -11.13 2.70
N GLY A 202 -7.21 -10.30 2.20
CA GLY A 202 -7.49 -9.17 1.31
C GLY A 202 -7.73 -7.84 2.03
N ARG A 203 -7.40 -7.73 3.31
CA ARG A 203 -7.25 -6.48 4.04
C ARG A 203 -5.78 -6.30 4.44
N GLY A 204 -5.25 -5.11 4.21
CA GLY A 204 -3.86 -4.82 4.58
C GLY A 204 -3.70 -4.66 6.10
N ASN A 205 -2.51 -5.00 6.57
CA ASN A 205 -2.17 -5.02 7.99
C ASN A 205 -2.41 -3.68 8.71
N ASN A 206 -2.35 -2.52 8.03
CA ASN A 206 -2.60 -1.25 8.72
C ASN A 206 -4.10 -1.03 9.04
N ALA A 207 -4.99 -1.67 8.30
CA ALA A 207 -6.44 -1.63 8.46
C ALA A 207 -7.01 -2.89 9.12
N ASP A 208 -6.27 -4.01 9.11
CA ASP A 208 -6.67 -5.21 9.81
C ASP A 208 -6.46 -5.11 11.32
N GLY A 209 -7.19 -5.93 12.06
CA GLY A 209 -7.09 -6.01 13.50
C GLY A 209 -6.76 -7.41 13.98
N ASP A 210 -6.36 -8.31 13.09
CA ASP A 210 -6.04 -9.73 13.27
C ASP A 210 -5.15 -10.14 12.07
N ASP A 211 -3.95 -9.57 12.02
CA ASP A 211 -3.04 -9.58 10.87
C ASP A 211 -2.61 -10.98 10.42
N ASP A 212 -2.61 -11.97 11.31
CA ASP A 212 -2.26 -13.36 11.00
C ASP A 212 -3.45 -14.33 10.94
N GLY A 213 -4.65 -13.85 11.24
CA GLY A 213 -5.90 -14.60 11.12
C GLY A 213 -6.05 -15.74 12.13
N ASP A 214 -5.38 -15.68 13.28
CA ASP A 214 -5.46 -16.70 14.34
C ASP A 214 -6.71 -16.55 15.24
N SER A 215 -7.49 -15.49 15.03
CA SER A 215 -8.68 -15.08 15.79
C SER A 215 -8.41 -14.34 17.11
N ILE A 216 -7.19 -13.90 17.36
CA ILE A 216 -6.78 -13.00 18.44
C ILE A 216 -6.43 -11.66 17.82
N ALA A 217 -7.02 -10.59 18.33
CA ALA A 217 -6.79 -9.28 17.73
C ALA A 217 -5.37 -8.78 18.04
N ASP A 218 -4.72 -8.07 17.11
CA ASP A 218 -3.31 -7.65 17.25
C ASP A 218 -2.99 -6.92 18.55
N GLY A 219 -3.97 -6.17 19.08
CA GLY A 219 -3.81 -5.43 20.33
C GLY A 219 -3.79 -6.30 21.59
N ASP A 220 -4.30 -7.53 21.50
CA ASP A 220 -4.29 -8.56 22.53
C ASP A 220 -3.28 -9.70 22.19
N ASP A 221 -2.58 -9.59 21.05
CA ASP A 221 -1.61 -10.56 20.55
C ASP A 221 -0.17 -10.08 20.77
N SER A 222 0.69 -10.94 21.34
CA SER A 222 2.11 -10.63 21.52
C SER A 222 2.96 -10.81 20.25
N HIS A 223 2.45 -11.59 19.30
CA HIS A 223 3.08 -12.00 18.05
C HIS A 223 2.08 -11.87 16.88
N PRO A 224 1.55 -10.66 16.60
CA PRO A 224 0.42 -10.44 15.69
C PRO A 224 0.64 -10.84 14.22
N LEU A 225 1.83 -11.34 13.86
CA LEU A 225 2.17 -11.77 12.50
C LEU A 225 2.49 -13.28 12.43
N ASP A 226 2.34 -14.01 13.52
CA ASP A 226 2.61 -15.44 13.61
C ASP A 226 1.35 -16.17 14.07
N PRO A 227 0.62 -16.83 13.16
CA PRO A 227 -0.68 -17.45 13.47
C PRO A 227 -0.56 -18.69 14.38
N THR A 228 0.63 -18.99 14.86
CA THR A 228 0.92 -20.08 15.78
C THR A 228 1.37 -19.61 17.15
N GLU A 229 1.51 -18.31 17.39
CA GLU A 229 1.96 -17.73 18.65
C GLU A 229 1.12 -16.51 18.97
N SER A 230 0.58 -16.44 20.19
CA SER A 230 -0.18 -15.26 20.63
C SER A 230 0.13 -14.82 22.05
N THR A 231 0.83 -15.67 22.80
CA THR A 231 1.16 -15.44 24.21
C THR A 231 2.68 -15.38 24.38
N ASP A 232 3.14 -14.40 25.14
CA ASP A 232 4.53 -14.19 25.59
C ASP A 232 4.43 -13.84 27.08
N THR A 233 4.55 -14.85 27.93
CA THR A 233 4.20 -14.74 29.35
C THR A 233 5.24 -13.91 30.13
N ASP A 234 6.50 -13.97 29.74
CA ASP A 234 7.59 -13.26 30.39
C ASP A 234 8.01 -11.96 29.68
N GLY A 235 7.54 -11.75 28.45
CA GLY A 235 7.81 -10.56 27.64
C GLY A 235 9.22 -10.53 27.06
N ASP A 236 9.87 -11.68 26.86
CA ASP A 236 11.23 -11.76 26.32
C ASP A 236 11.29 -11.68 24.78
N GLY A 237 10.12 -11.76 24.12
CA GLY A 237 9.94 -11.72 22.69
C GLY A 237 9.96 -13.08 22.00
N GLN A 238 9.97 -14.18 22.76
CA GLN A 238 9.71 -15.53 22.27
C GLN A 238 8.28 -15.96 22.69
N GLY A 239 7.48 -16.44 21.73
CA GLY A 239 6.15 -16.94 22.03
C GLY A 239 6.18 -18.26 22.80
N ASN A 240 5.21 -18.45 23.69
CA ASN A 240 5.14 -19.61 24.60
C ASN A 240 5.18 -20.97 23.87
N ASN A 241 4.73 -21.11 22.61
CA ASN A 241 4.81 -22.42 21.95
C ASN A 241 6.25 -22.79 21.53
N THR A 242 7.18 -21.83 21.52
CA THR A 242 8.59 -22.08 21.22
C THR A 242 9.56 -21.76 22.36
N ASP A 243 9.14 -20.95 23.33
CA ASP A 243 9.92 -20.67 24.55
C ASP A 243 10.13 -21.98 25.35
N PRO A 244 11.36 -22.26 25.83
CA PRO A 244 11.60 -23.36 26.77
C PRO A 244 11.32 -23.05 28.25
N ASP A 245 11.07 -21.80 28.64
CA ASP A 245 10.89 -21.31 30.02
C ASP A 245 9.93 -20.10 30.02
N ASP A 246 8.64 -20.38 29.81
CA ASP A 246 7.53 -19.44 29.52
C ASP A 246 7.41 -18.27 30.53
N ASP A 247 7.83 -18.44 31.79
CA ASP A 247 7.78 -17.39 32.82
C ASP A 247 9.17 -16.92 33.32
N ASN A 248 10.23 -17.48 32.75
CA ASN A 248 11.63 -17.17 33.03
C ASN A 248 12.01 -17.26 34.53
N ASP A 249 11.37 -18.19 35.27
CA ASP A 249 11.71 -18.45 36.68
C ASP A 249 13.02 -19.23 36.85
N GLY A 250 13.51 -19.83 35.76
CA GLY A 250 14.72 -20.64 35.67
C GLY A 250 14.47 -22.15 35.63
N THR A 251 13.22 -22.58 35.57
CA THR A 251 12.77 -23.97 35.44
C THR A 251 12.07 -24.14 34.09
N ALA A 252 12.67 -24.94 33.21
CA ALA A 252 12.08 -25.15 31.88
C ALA A 252 10.67 -25.77 31.96
N ASP A 253 9.75 -25.42 31.06
CA ASP A 253 8.32 -25.80 31.12
C ASP A 253 8.08 -27.31 31.27
N GLY A 254 8.98 -28.11 30.68
CA GLY A 254 8.89 -29.57 30.74
C GLY A 254 9.17 -30.16 32.12
N ASP A 255 9.87 -29.41 32.97
CA ASP A 255 10.18 -29.73 34.36
C ASP A 255 9.40 -28.86 35.36
N ASP A 256 8.61 -27.89 34.88
CA ASP A 256 7.83 -26.94 35.67
C ASP A 256 6.37 -27.39 35.85
N ALA A 257 5.87 -27.38 37.10
CA ALA A 257 4.47 -27.70 37.39
C ALA A 257 3.48 -26.56 37.05
N PHE A 258 3.96 -25.32 37.01
CA PHE A 258 3.22 -24.10 36.68
C PHE A 258 4.02 -23.23 35.70
N PRO A 259 4.17 -23.65 34.42
CA PRO A 259 5.04 -22.97 33.44
C PRO A 259 4.75 -21.49 33.14
N THR A 260 3.71 -20.89 33.71
CA THR A 260 3.31 -19.50 33.42
C THR A 260 3.21 -18.66 34.69
N ASP A 261 3.65 -19.21 35.83
CA ASP A 261 3.62 -18.56 37.13
C ASP A 261 5.05 -18.44 37.68
N PRO A 262 5.73 -17.29 37.50
CA PRO A 262 7.13 -17.13 37.86
C PRO A 262 7.41 -17.23 39.37
N ASP A 263 6.37 -17.35 40.20
CA ASP A 263 6.50 -17.56 41.63
C ASP A 263 6.39 -19.05 42.04
N GLU A 264 5.90 -19.96 41.19
CA GLU A 264 5.62 -21.37 41.52
C GLU A 264 6.16 -22.31 40.44
N ASN A 265 6.93 -23.34 40.82
CA ASN A 265 7.41 -24.34 39.86
C ASN A 265 7.30 -25.79 40.33
N THR A 266 6.85 -25.99 41.56
CA THR A 266 6.82 -27.30 42.21
C THR A 266 5.43 -27.57 42.78
N ASP A 267 4.87 -28.73 42.45
CA ASP A 267 3.61 -29.28 43.02
C ASP A 267 3.92 -30.72 43.48
N THR A 268 4.25 -30.86 44.76
CA THR A 268 4.80 -32.12 45.29
C THR A 268 3.75 -33.25 45.35
N ASP A 269 2.48 -32.92 45.56
CA ASP A 269 1.40 -33.89 45.67
C ASP A 269 0.49 -33.97 44.44
N GLY A 270 0.62 -33.02 43.50
CA GLY A 270 -0.12 -32.98 42.25
C GLY A 270 -1.56 -32.50 42.43
N ASP A 271 -1.87 -31.71 43.47
CA ASP A 271 -3.22 -31.21 43.73
C ASP A 271 -3.58 -29.95 42.94
N GLY A 272 -2.60 -29.33 42.27
CA GLY A 272 -2.73 -28.13 41.46
C GLY A 272 -2.48 -26.82 42.23
N THR A 273 -2.00 -26.89 43.47
CA THR A 273 -1.51 -25.75 44.25
C THR A 273 0.01 -25.84 44.36
N GLY A 274 0.72 -24.78 43.97
CA GLY A 274 2.18 -24.78 44.08
C GLY A 274 2.66 -24.77 45.52
N ASN A 275 3.78 -25.42 45.81
CA ASN A 275 4.34 -25.58 47.16
C ASN A 275 4.56 -24.25 47.90
N ARG A 276 4.75 -23.11 47.23
CA ARG A 276 4.88 -21.82 47.94
C ARG A 276 3.52 -21.30 48.42
N ALA A 277 2.42 -21.64 47.75
CA ALA A 277 1.06 -21.26 48.09
C ALA A 277 0.31 -22.34 48.90
N ASP A 278 0.71 -23.60 48.79
CA ASP A 278 0.17 -24.71 49.56
C ASP A 278 0.56 -24.59 51.04
N THR A 279 -0.24 -25.22 51.90
CA THR A 279 0.01 -25.30 53.34
C THR A 279 0.24 -26.73 53.83
N ASP A 280 0.20 -27.71 52.93
CA ASP A 280 0.36 -29.15 53.16
C ASP A 280 0.91 -29.80 51.88
N ASP A 281 2.17 -29.47 51.54
CA ASP A 281 2.86 -29.72 50.26
C ASP A 281 2.84 -31.19 49.79
N ASP A 282 2.68 -32.16 50.70
CA ASP A 282 2.63 -33.59 50.39
C ASP A 282 1.27 -34.25 50.67
N ASN A 283 0.28 -33.45 51.09
CA ASN A 283 -1.08 -33.85 51.42
C ASN A 283 -1.16 -35.04 52.41
N ASP A 284 -0.21 -35.18 53.35
CA ASP A 284 -0.23 -36.23 54.39
C ASP A 284 -1.21 -35.90 55.55
N GLY A 285 -1.67 -34.65 55.61
CA GLY A 285 -2.60 -34.11 56.60
C GLY A 285 -1.94 -33.34 57.75
N VAL A 286 -0.63 -33.14 57.69
CA VAL A 286 0.16 -32.28 58.58
C VAL A 286 0.68 -31.09 57.80
N LYS A 287 0.32 -29.88 58.24
CA LYS A 287 0.73 -28.66 57.54
C LYS A 287 2.24 -28.45 57.59
N ASP A 288 2.84 -27.89 56.54
CA ASP A 288 4.30 -27.69 56.42
C ASP A 288 4.94 -27.01 57.62
N GLY A 289 4.24 -26.04 58.22
CA GLY A 289 4.73 -25.31 59.39
C GLY A 289 4.82 -26.15 60.67
N ASP A 290 4.10 -27.27 60.71
CA ASP A 290 4.09 -28.28 61.77
C ASP A 290 4.77 -29.60 61.32
N ASP A 291 5.25 -29.69 60.08
CA ASP A 291 5.83 -30.87 59.46
C ASP A 291 7.37 -30.82 59.42
N ALA A 292 8.03 -31.91 59.84
CA ALA A 292 9.49 -32.03 59.78
C ALA A 292 10.02 -32.38 58.37
N PHE A 293 9.20 -32.99 57.52
CA PHE A 293 9.49 -33.36 56.13
C PHE A 293 8.32 -32.96 55.21
N PRO A 294 8.07 -31.66 54.98
CA PRO A 294 6.88 -31.16 54.27
C PRO A 294 6.64 -31.72 52.85
N THR A 295 7.63 -32.34 52.23
CA THR A 295 7.52 -32.87 50.85
C THR A 295 7.53 -34.39 50.77
N ASN A 296 7.31 -35.07 51.90
CA ASN A 296 7.37 -36.52 52.00
C ASN A 296 6.17 -37.08 52.76
N SER A 297 5.13 -37.42 51.99
CA SER A 297 3.85 -37.92 52.53
C SER A 297 3.92 -39.20 53.38
N ALA A 298 5.10 -39.80 53.51
CA ALA A 298 5.33 -40.94 54.38
C ALA A 298 5.97 -40.57 55.73
N GLU A 299 6.35 -39.32 55.98
CA GLU A 299 7.07 -38.88 57.18
C GLU A 299 6.68 -37.46 57.57
N SER A 300 6.19 -37.26 58.80
CA SER A 300 5.87 -35.90 59.29
C SER A 300 6.49 -35.55 60.64
N THR A 301 7.25 -36.48 61.24
CA THR A 301 7.83 -36.30 62.58
C THR A 301 9.29 -36.70 62.63
N ASP A 302 10.14 -35.82 63.18
CA ASP A 302 11.54 -36.06 63.53
C ASP A 302 11.71 -35.78 65.04
N THR A 303 11.79 -36.84 65.86
CA THR A 303 11.71 -36.67 67.32
C THR A 303 13.00 -36.17 67.94
N ASP A 304 14.16 -36.48 67.36
CA ASP A 304 15.47 -36.09 67.87
C ASP A 304 16.17 -34.98 67.04
N GLY A 305 15.63 -34.66 65.86
CA GLY A 305 16.10 -33.60 65.00
C GLY A 305 17.34 -34.00 64.18
N ASP A 306 17.57 -35.29 63.94
CA ASP A 306 18.73 -35.78 63.19
C ASP A 306 18.56 -35.69 61.66
N GLY A 307 17.35 -35.37 61.19
CA GLY A 307 16.99 -35.26 59.78
C GLY A 307 16.51 -36.56 59.14
N ARG A 308 16.19 -37.60 59.91
CA ARG A 308 15.43 -38.78 59.47
C ARG A 308 14.08 -38.83 60.15
N GLY A 309 13.03 -39.08 59.37
CA GLY A 309 11.69 -39.23 59.94
C GLY A 309 11.55 -40.52 60.73
N ASN A 310 10.70 -40.49 61.74
CA ASN A 310 10.49 -41.61 62.66
C ASN A 310 10.08 -42.93 61.94
N ASN A 311 9.44 -42.90 60.76
CA ASN A 311 9.08 -44.15 60.07
C ASN A 311 10.29 -44.82 59.40
N ALA A 312 11.38 -44.09 59.15
CA ALA A 312 12.61 -44.54 58.52
C ALA A 312 13.82 -44.56 59.48
N ASP A 313 13.77 -43.81 60.57
CA ASP A 313 14.77 -43.88 61.62
C ASP A 313 14.62 -45.16 62.45
N THR A 314 15.70 -45.55 63.11
CA THR A 314 15.77 -46.76 63.93
C THR A 314 16.07 -46.47 65.39
N ASP A 315 16.16 -45.20 65.78
CA ASP A 315 16.50 -44.67 67.10
C ASP A 315 15.85 -43.28 67.25
N ASP A 316 14.51 -43.22 67.17
CA ASP A 316 13.73 -41.99 66.96
C ASP A 316 14.05 -40.86 67.97
N ASP A 317 14.47 -41.19 69.19
CA ASP A 317 14.80 -40.21 70.23
C ASP A 317 16.30 -39.92 70.44
N GLY A 318 17.15 -40.53 69.60
CA GLY A 318 18.60 -40.29 69.54
C GLY A 318 19.36 -40.67 70.81
N ASP A 319 18.80 -41.53 71.67
CA ASP A 319 19.43 -41.89 72.95
C ASP A 319 20.50 -43.01 72.83
N GLY A 320 20.60 -43.61 71.65
CA GLY A 320 21.55 -44.67 71.31
C GLY A 320 21.01 -46.08 71.52
N ILE A 321 19.70 -46.25 71.66
CA ILE A 321 19.01 -47.53 71.81
C ILE A 321 18.01 -47.68 70.66
N PRO A 322 18.20 -48.64 69.75
CA PRO A 322 17.30 -48.76 68.60
C PRO A 322 15.85 -49.02 69.01
N ASP A 323 14.84 -48.49 68.31
CA ASP A 323 13.41 -48.55 68.66
C ASP A 323 12.93 -49.99 68.91
N SER A 324 13.46 -50.93 68.13
CA SER A 324 13.19 -52.37 68.27
C SER A 324 13.54 -52.94 69.65
N ALA A 325 14.39 -52.25 70.41
CA ALA A 325 14.86 -52.57 71.74
C ALA A 325 14.47 -51.52 72.80
N ASP A 326 13.80 -50.44 72.38
CA ASP A 326 13.39 -49.33 73.23
C ASP A 326 11.95 -49.52 73.78
N SER A 327 11.71 -49.06 75.00
CA SER A 327 10.39 -49.14 75.65
C SER A 327 9.59 -47.85 75.58
N ASP A 328 10.23 -46.74 75.25
CA ASP A 328 9.64 -45.42 75.04
C ASP A 328 10.38 -44.71 73.87
N PRO A 329 10.27 -45.22 72.62
CA PRO A 329 11.13 -44.83 71.48
C PRO A 329 11.13 -43.34 71.12
N LEU A 330 10.14 -42.58 71.58
CA LEU A 330 10.00 -41.15 71.30
C LEU A 330 10.45 -40.27 72.48
N ASN A 331 11.18 -40.82 73.46
CA ASN A 331 11.49 -40.13 74.71
C ASN A 331 12.83 -40.50 75.34
N GLY A 332 13.90 -39.90 74.81
CA GLY A 332 15.26 -40.13 75.29
C GLY A 332 15.50 -39.66 76.74
N ALA A 333 14.58 -38.88 77.30
CA ALA A 333 14.63 -38.45 78.70
C ALA A 333 14.06 -39.49 79.68
N ARG A 334 13.30 -40.49 79.21
CA ARG A 334 12.67 -41.51 80.06
C ARG A 334 13.41 -42.83 80.11
N ASN A 335 14.35 -43.06 79.22
CA ASN A 335 15.25 -44.22 79.29
C ASN A 335 16.33 -44.07 80.36
N VAL A 336 16.38 -42.93 81.06
CA VAL A 336 17.25 -42.67 82.20
C VAL A 336 16.48 -42.37 83.49
N PRO A 337 16.92 -42.86 84.67
CA PRO A 337 16.20 -42.67 85.92
C PRO A 337 16.42 -41.26 86.47
N THR A 338 15.40 -40.41 86.48
CA THR A 338 15.51 -39.01 86.95
C THR A 338 15.28 -38.87 88.46
N THR A 339 14.69 -39.88 89.11
CA THR A 339 14.44 -39.93 90.55
C THR A 339 14.94 -41.23 91.15
N ARG A 340 15.34 -41.18 92.43
CA ARG A 340 15.78 -42.39 93.15
C ARG A 340 14.65 -43.41 93.28
N ASP A 341 13.40 -42.96 93.22
CA ASP A 341 12.24 -43.81 93.38
C ASP A 341 11.95 -44.65 92.14
N GLN A 342 12.27 -44.16 90.94
CA GLN A 342 12.23 -44.95 89.71
C GLN A 342 13.16 -46.17 89.76
N CYS A 343 14.24 -46.11 90.54
CA CYS A 343 15.14 -47.25 90.75
C CYS A 343 14.62 -48.29 91.76
N ASN A 344 13.50 -48.05 92.44
CA ASN A 344 12.99 -48.94 93.49
C ASN A 344 12.40 -50.24 92.90
N GLY A 345 12.46 -51.32 93.68
CA GLY A 345 12.05 -52.64 93.22
C GLY A 345 12.88 -53.09 92.02
N ASP A 346 12.20 -53.54 90.97
CA ASP A 346 12.80 -53.89 89.69
C ASP A 346 12.85 -52.70 88.70
N GLY A 347 12.42 -51.50 89.11
CA GLY A 347 12.37 -50.32 88.23
C GLY A 347 13.74 -49.92 87.65
N TYR A 348 14.84 -50.18 88.36
CA TYR A 348 16.19 -49.94 87.83
C TYR A 348 16.52 -50.73 86.55
N LYS A 349 15.81 -51.84 86.30
CA LYS A 349 16.01 -52.69 85.11
C LYS A 349 15.36 -52.10 83.85
N ALA A 350 14.50 -51.09 84.01
CA ALA A 350 13.79 -50.43 82.93
C ALA A 350 14.59 -49.27 82.31
N PHE A 351 15.80 -48.97 82.82
CA PHE A 351 16.60 -47.84 82.37
C PHE A 351 17.99 -48.27 81.90
N PHE A 352 18.49 -47.59 80.88
CA PHE A 352 19.79 -47.83 80.24
C PHE A 352 20.48 -46.49 79.96
N ILE A 353 21.78 -46.51 79.70
CA ILE A 353 22.56 -45.33 79.28
C ILE A 353 23.38 -45.75 78.07
N GLY A 354 22.91 -45.41 76.87
CA GLY A 354 23.30 -46.10 75.64
C GLY A 354 23.08 -47.61 75.80
N THR A 355 24.05 -48.44 75.42
CA THR A 355 23.94 -49.91 75.57
C THR A 355 24.12 -50.45 76.99
N ALA A 356 24.32 -49.58 77.99
CA ALA A 356 24.68 -49.99 79.34
C ALA A 356 23.47 -50.03 80.30
N ALA A 357 23.19 -51.21 80.87
CA ALA A 357 22.14 -51.42 81.87
C ALA A 357 22.63 -51.17 83.29
N PHE A 358 21.73 -50.73 84.18
CA PHE A 358 22.00 -50.77 85.63
C PHE A 358 21.98 -52.23 86.13
N LYS A 359 23.11 -52.72 86.65
CA LYS A 359 23.26 -54.08 87.19
C LYS A 359 22.39 -54.31 88.42
N ASN A 360 22.17 -53.25 89.20
CA ASN A 360 21.37 -53.29 90.41
C ASN A 360 20.80 -51.90 90.72
N ARG A 361 19.79 -51.87 91.60
CA ARG A 361 19.19 -50.64 92.14
C ARG A 361 20.22 -49.63 92.65
N GLY A 362 21.32 -50.08 93.25
CA GLY A 362 22.34 -49.18 93.80
C GLY A 362 23.04 -48.35 92.72
N GLU A 363 23.31 -48.96 91.57
CA GLU A 363 23.92 -48.28 90.42
C GLU A 363 22.99 -47.22 89.82
N CYS A 364 21.70 -47.58 89.64
CA CYS A 364 20.65 -46.65 89.19
C CYS A 364 20.49 -45.46 90.16
N VAL A 365 20.36 -45.73 91.47
CA VAL A 365 20.23 -44.68 92.48
C VAL A 365 21.46 -43.77 92.52
N SER A 366 22.66 -44.31 92.26
CA SER A 366 23.91 -43.55 92.18
C SER A 366 23.95 -42.65 90.95
N TRP A 367 23.52 -43.15 89.80
CA TRP A 367 23.41 -42.36 88.57
C TRP A 367 22.50 -41.15 88.77
N VAL A 368 21.32 -41.36 89.36
CA VAL A 368 20.39 -40.27 89.70
C VAL A 368 21.04 -39.27 90.67
N ALA A 369 21.66 -39.78 91.74
CA ALA A 369 22.25 -38.96 92.79
C ALA A 369 23.39 -38.06 92.31
N THR A 370 24.02 -38.42 91.19
CA THR A 370 25.15 -37.68 90.62
C THR A 370 24.76 -36.83 89.41
N GLY A 371 23.47 -36.80 89.06
CA GLY A 371 22.97 -36.09 87.87
C GLY A 371 23.54 -36.69 86.58
N GLY A 372 23.63 -38.01 86.49
CA GLY A 372 24.04 -38.72 85.28
C GLY A 372 25.55 -38.89 85.06
N LYS A 373 26.38 -38.52 86.04
CA LYS A 373 27.85 -38.57 85.90
C LYS A 373 28.45 -39.97 86.09
N THR A 374 27.78 -40.86 86.82
CA THR A 374 28.26 -42.23 87.04
C THR A 374 27.62 -43.20 86.05
N LYS A 375 28.28 -43.47 84.92
CA LYS A 375 27.77 -44.38 83.88
C LYS A 375 27.55 -45.82 84.41
N PRO A 376 26.51 -46.53 83.94
CA PRO A 376 26.34 -47.95 84.24
C PRO A 376 27.48 -48.76 83.65
N THR A 377 27.82 -49.86 84.30
CA THR A 377 28.98 -50.70 83.98
C THR A 377 28.59 -52.05 83.36
N GLY A 378 27.31 -52.26 83.06
CA GLY A 378 26.81 -53.51 82.49
C GLY A 378 26.50 -53.36 81.02
N THR A 379 27.24 -54.03 80.14
CA THR A 379 26.86 -54.20 78.73
C THR A 379 25.84 -55.34 78.62
N ARG A 380 24.88 -55.25 77.69
CA ARG A 380 24.12 -56.43 77.25
C ARG A 380 25.00 -57.42 76.50
#